data_AF-A0A4Q2K0I1-F1
#
_entry.id   AF-A0A4Q2K0I1-F1
#
_cell.length_a   1.000
_cell.length_b   1.000
_cell.length_c   1.000
_cell.angle_alpha   90.00
_cell.angle_beta   90.00
_cell.angle_gamma   90.00
#
_symmetry.space_group_name_H-M   'P 1'
#
loop_
_entity.id
_entity.type
_entity.pdbx_description
1 polymer ?
#
loop_
_entity_poly.entity_id
_entity_poly.type
_entity_poly.pdbx_seq_one_letter_code
_entity_poly.pdbx_strand_id
1 'polypeptide(L)' 'MKSLTEAQENLLRTLGFPVALENLDDAELTRIEDALSNEIQTHGINETSNGLNDYGELCRSCIIALPD' A
#
# COMPACT_ATOMS: atom_id res chain seq x y z
N MET A 1 -8.41 -13.41 8.07
CA MET A 1 -8.01 -12.41 7.07
C MET A 1 -8.47 -11.04 7.53
N LYS A 2 -7.59 -10.03 7.44
CA LYS A 2 -7.91 -8.66 7.83
C LYS A 2 -8.46 -7.95 6.60
N SER A 3 -9.72 -7.54 6.62
CA SER A 3 -10.31 -6.76 5.53
C SER A 3 -9.62 -5.40 5.45
N LEU A 4 -9.45 -4.90 4.22
CA LEU A 4 -8.95 -3.55 3.99
C LEU A 4 -9.91 -2.52 4.59
N THR A 5 -9.35 -1.43 5.08
CA THR A 5 -10.11 -0.22 5.46
C THR A 5 -10.47 0.57 4.20
N GLU A 6 -11.50 1.41 4.27
CA GLU A 6 -11.92 2.27 3.15
C GLU A 6 -10.77 3.13 2.59
N ALA A 7 -9.88 3.61 3.47
CA ALA A 7 -8.72 4.40 3.07
C ALA A 7 -7.71 3.57 2.24
N GLN A 8 -7.44 2.32 2.64
CA GLN A 8 -6.55 1.42 1.91
C GLN A 8 -7.15 1.03 0.57
N GLU A 9 -8.45 0.72 0.52
CA GLU A 9 -9.14 0.44 -0.73
C GLU A 9 -9.07 1.61 -1.70
N ASN A 10 -9.31 2.83 -1.20
CA ASN A 10 -9.29 4.02 -2.05
C ASN A 10 -7.88 4.30 -2.59
N LEU A 11 -6.84 4.08 -1.78
CA LEU A 11 -5.45 4.20 -2.23
C LEU A 11 -5.15 3.19 -3.36
N LEU A 12 -5.45 1.90 -3.14
CA LEU A 12 -5.20 0.87 -4.14
C LEU A 12 -5.94 1.16 -5.45
N ARG A 13 -7.22 1.57 -5.39
CA ARG A 13 -7.98 1.98 -6.58
C ARG A 13 -7.36 3.19 -7.29
N THR A 14 -6.85 4.17 -6.54
CA THR A 14 -6.19 5.36 -7.09
C THR A 14 -4.91 4.98 -7.85
N LEU A 15 -4.17 4.00 -7.32
CA LEU A 15 -2.96 3.45 -7.96
C LEU A 15 -3.27 2.44 -9.07
N GLY A 16 -4.54 2.13 -9.33
CA GLY A 16 -4.97 1.20 -10.38
C GLY A 16 -4.90 -0.28 -9.98
N PHE A 17 -4.76 -0.58 -8.68
CA PHE A 17 -4.69 -1.94 -8.17
C PHE A 17 -6.05 -2.51 -7.75
N PRO A 18 -6.21 -3.84 -7.82
CA PRO A 18 -7.36 -4.53 -7.26
C PRO A 18 -7.39 -4.43 -5.73
N VAL A 19 -8.60 -4.36 -5.16
CA VAL A 19 -8.81 -4.36 -3.70
C VAL A 19 -9.14 -5.74 -3.14
N ALA A 20 -9.49 -6.70 -4.01
CA ALA A 20 -9.78 -8.08 -3.63
C ALA A 20 -8.49 -8.91 -3.65
N LEU A 21 -7.63 -8.68 -2.65
CA LEU A 21 -6.27 -9.24 -2.57
C LEU A 21 -6.22 -10.77 -2.47
N GLU A 22 -7.28 -11.38 -1.93
CA GLU A 22 -7.36 -12.83 -1.66
C GLU A 22 -7.38 -13.71 -2.92
N ASN A 23 -7.63 -13.14 -4.09
CA ASN A 23 -7.68 -13.86 -5.37
C ASN A 23 -6.44 -13.59 -6.25
N LEU A 24 -5.49 -12.80 -5.76
CA LEU A 24 -4.29 -12.44 -6.50
C LEU A 24 -3.23 -13.52 -6.31
N ASP A 25 -2.40 -13.70 -7.34
CA ASP A 25 -1.21 -14.55 -7.23
C ASP A 25 -0.05 -13.81 -6.55
N ASP A 26 0.96 -14.57 -6.09
CA ASP A 26 2.13 -14.03 -5.41
C ASP A 26 2.87 -12.95 -6.24
N ALA A 27 2.86 -13.07 -7.57
CA ALA A 27 3.51 -12.11 -8.45
C ALA A 27 2.72 -10.79 -8.52
N GLU A 28 1.39 -10.85 -8.50
CA GLU A 28 0.52 -9.69 -8.40
C GLU A 28 0.65 -9.01 -7.03
N LEU A 29 0.70 -9.79 -5.95
CA LEU A 29 0.93 -9.27 -4.59
C LEU A 29 2.29 -8.58 -4.47
N THR A 30 3.34 -9.19 -5.00
CA THR A 30 4.70 -8.60 -5.03
C THR A 30 4.70 -7.28 -5.81
N ARG A 31 4.00 -7.19 -6.95
CA ARG A 31 3.90 -5.95 -7.73
C ARG A 31 3.21 -4.83 -6.95
N ILE A 32 2.17 -5.16 -6.18
CA ILE A 32 1.49 -4.19 -5.32
C ILE A 32 2.42 -3.70 -4.21
N GLU A 33 3.14 -4.62 -3.55
CA GLU A 33 4.13 -4.29 -2.52
C GLU A 33 5.24 -3.37 -3.07
N ASP A 34 5.81 -3.71 -4.22
CA ASP A 34 6.85 -2.92 -4.89
C ASP A 34 6.36 -1.50 -5.23
N ALA A 35 5.15 -1.40 -5.78
CA ALA A 35 4.57 -0.12 -6.15
C ALA A 35 4.30 0.75 -4.91
N LEU A 36 3.71 0.18 -3.84
CA LEU A 36 3.49 0.89 -2.59
C LEU A 36 4.81 1.32 -1.93
N SER A 37 5.84 0.49 -2.01
CA SER A 37 7.19 0.83 -1.53
C SER A 37 7.79 1.99 -2.31
N ASN A 38 7.59 2.03 -3.62
CA ASN A 38 8.01 3.16 -4.46
C ASN A 38 7.25 4.44 -4.13
N GLU A 39 5.94 4.35 -3.90
CA GLU A 39 5.11 5.48 -3.45
C GLU A 39 5.58 6.04 -2.11
N ILE A 40 5.96 5.16 -1.16
CA ILE A 40 6.54 5.57 0.12
C ILE A 40 7.84 6.35 -0.10
N GLN A 41 8.74 5.84 -0.93
CA GLN A 41 10.04 6.49 -1.19
C GLN A 41 9.88 7.83 -1.93
N THR A 42 8.89 7.94 -2.81
CA THR A 42 8.71 9.12 -3.66
C THR A 42 7.89 10.22 -2.97
N HIS A 43 6.85 9.82 -2.23
CA HIS A 43 5.83 10.74 -1.70
C HIS A 43 5.51 10.53 -0.22
N GLY A 44 5.92 9.40 0.36
CA GLY A 44 5.55 9.00 1.73
C GLY A 44 6.51 9.44 2.83
N ILE A 45 7.66 10.04 2.51
CA ILE A 45 8.65 10.51 3.49
C ILE A 45 8.37 11.99 3.82
N ASN A 46 8.36 12.33 5.11
CA ASN A 46 8.30 13.73 5.52
C ASN A 46 9.57 14.47 5.08
N GLU A 47 9.43 15.64 4.47
CA GLU A 47 10.59 16.47 4.11
C GLU A 47 11.30 17.06 5.35
N THR A 48 10.55 17.23 6.46
CA THR A 48 11.04 17.91 7.66
C THR A 48 11.33 16.97 8.83
N SER A 49 11.06 15.66 8.70
CA SER A 49 11.30 14.67 9.76
C SER A 49 11.78 13.34 9.16
N ASN A 50 12.54 12.55 9.92
CA ASN A 50 13.05 11.25 9.47
C ASN A 50 11.99 10.12 9.51
N GLY A 51 10.71 10.44 9.27
CA GLY A 51 9.61 9.49 9.37
C GLY A 51 8.65 9.56 8.17
N LEU A 52 7.71 8.62 8.13
CA LEU A 52 6.65 8.62 7.13
C LEU A 52 5.62 9.71 7.43
N ASN A 53 5.12 10.37 6.38
CA ASN A 53 3.94 11.22 6.47
C ASN A 53 2.66 10.36 6.47
N ASP A 54 1.50 11.00 6.57
CA ASP A 54 0.21 10.29 6.60
C ASP A 54 -0.01 9.40 5.36
N TYR A 55 0.47 9.84 4.19
CA TYR A 55 0.41 9.06 2.95
C TYR A 55 1.31 7.82 3.02
N GLY A 56 2.55 7.98 3.47
CA GLY A 56 3.50 6.88 3.63
C GLY A 56 3.03 5.85 4.66
N GLU A 57 2.44 6.27 5.77
CA GLU A 57 1.83 5.37 6.75
C GLU A 57 0.64 4.62 6.16
N LEU A 58 -0.17 5.25 5.31
CA LEU A 58 -1.27 4.58 4.60
C LEU A 58 -0.75 3.52 3.61
N CYS A 59 0.27 3.84 2.81
CA CYS A 59 0.92 2.88 1.91
C CYS A 59 1.50 1.69 2.70
N ARG A 60 2.22 1.96 3.80
CA ARG A 60 2.79 0.92 4.67
C ARG A 60 1.71 0.04 5.29
N SER A 61 0.60 0.63 5.69
CA SER A 61 -0.55 -0.10 6.22
C SER A 61 -1.16 -1.03 5.18
N CYS A 62 -1.16 -0.66 3.89
CA CYS A 62 -1.59 -1.55 2.80
C CYS A 62 -0.65 -2.75 2.65
N ILE A 63 0.67 -2.53 2.70
CA ILE A 63 1.66 -3.62 2.61
C ILE A 63 1.44 -4.65 3.74
N ILE A 64 1.24 -4.18 4.97
CA ILE A 64 0.97 -5.05 6.13
C ILE A 64 -0.36 -5.82 5.99
N ALA A 65 -1.29 -5.32 5.17
CA ALA A 65 -2.56 -5.96 4.93
C ALA A 65 -2.54 -6.96 3.76
N LEU A 66 -1.43 -7.03 2.99
CA LEU A 66 -1.26 -8.06 1.97
C LEU A 66 -1.23 -9.45 2.64
N PRO A 67 -1.84 -10.47 2.03
CA PRO A 67 -1.70 -11.85 2.48
C PRO A 67 -0.25 -12.35 2.31
N ASP A 68 0.18 -13.21 3.25
CA ASP A 68 1.45 -13.96 3.21
C ASP A 68 1.45 -15.06 2.13
#